data_AF-A0A6G0UQT0-F1
#
_entry.id   AF-A0A6G0UQT0-F1
#
_cell.length_a   1.000
_cell.length_b   1.000
_cell.length_c   1.000
_cell.angle_alpha   90.00
_cell.angle_beta   90.00
_cell.angle_gamma   90.00
#
_symmetry.space_group_name_H-M   'P 1'
#
loop_
_entity.id
_entity.type
_entity.pdbx_description
1 polymer ?
#
loop_
_entity_poly.entity_id
_entity_poly.type
_entity_poly.pdbx_seq_one_letter_code
_entity_poly.pdbx_strand_id
1 'polypeptide(L)' 'AIGFMKELGIDHNKINVKGGAVALGHPIGMSGIRIVTTLVHQLNPGEYGVAAICNGGGEATAVLVQRV' A
#
# COMPACT_ATOMS: atom_id res chain seq x y z
N ALA A 1 -3.08 -7.88 -4.13
CA ALA A 1 -2.92 -6.85 -5.18
C ALA A 1 -3.95 -7.01 -6.30
N ILE A 2 -3.99 -8.15 -7.02
CA ILE A 2 -4.88 -8.34 -8.19
C ILE A 2 -6.37 -8.11 -7.86
N GLY A 3 -6.90 -8.77 -6.82
CA GLY A 3 -8.31 -8.58 -6.41
C GLY A 3 -8.64 -7.13 -6.05
N PHE A 4 -7.77 -6.48 -5.27
CA PHE A 4 -7.90 -5.07 -4.90
C PHE A 4 -7.93 -4.14 -6.12
N MET A 5 -7.05 -4.36 -7.10
CA MET A 5 -7.02 -3.59 -8.36
C MET A 5 -8.31 -3.74 -9.15
N LYS A 6 -8.78 -4.99 -9.30
CA LYS A 6 -9.96 -5.30 -10.09
C LYS A 6 -11.23 -4.71 -9.45
N GLU A 7 -11.37 -4.87 -8.14
CA GLU A 7 -12.56 -4.40 -7.40
C GLU A 7 -12.68 -2.88 -7.40
N LEU A 8 -11.55 -2.17 -7.28
CA LEU A 8 -11.53 -0.71 -7.20
C LEU A 8 -11.23 -0.02 -8.53
N GLY A 9 -11.01 -0.77 -9.61
CA GLY A 9 -10.68 -0.21 -10.93
C GLY A 9 -9.39 0.60 -10.96
N ILE A 10 -8.39 0.25 -10.16
CA ILE A 10 -7.14 1.02 -10.04
C ILE A 10 -6.13 0.54 -11.10
N ASP A 11 -5.52 1.50 -11.80
CA ASP A 11 -4.43 1.24 -12.75
C ASP A 11 -3.23 0.56 -12.05
N HIS A 12 -2.73 -0.50 -12.67
CA HIS A 12 -1.53 -1.21 -12.24
C HIS A 12 -0.33 -0.28 -12.02
N ASN A 13 -0.19 0.75 -12.84
CA ASN A 13 0.90 1.72 -12.76
C ASN A 13 0.86 2.61 -11.51
N LYS A 14 -0.21 2.54 -10.71
CA LYS A 14 -0.36 3.28 -9.45
C LYS A 14 -0.25 2.39 -8.20
N ILE A 15 -0.08 1.08 -8.36
CA ILE A 15 -0.06 0.13 -7.24
C ILE A 15 1.32 -0.52 -7.10
N ASN A 16 1.91 -0.38 -5.91
CA ASN A 16 3.19 -0.99 -5.56
C ASN A 16 4.29 -0.72 -6.61
N VAL A 17 4.45 0.53 -7.06
CA VAL A 17 5.36 0.95 -8.14
C VAL A 17 6.85 0.61 -7.91
N LYS A 18 7.26 0.36 -6.66
CA LYS A 18 8.61 -0.12 -6.29
C LYS A 18 8.62 -1.58 -5.80
N GLY A 19 7.62 -2.37 -6.17
CA GLY A 19 7.45 -3.75 -5.73
C GLY A 19 6.66 -3.90 -4.43
N GLY A 20 6.12 -5.10 -4.22
CA GLY A 20 5.29 -5.45 -3.07
C GLY A 20 5.91 -6.53 -2.20
N ALA A 21 5.17 -6.97 -1.17
CA ALA A 21 5.62 -7.99 -0.21
C ALA A 21 5.97 -9.35 -0.85
N VAL A 22 5.44 -9.66 -2.05
CA VAL A 22 5.83 -10.86 -2.82
C VAL A 22 7.31 -10.84 -3.19
N ALA A 23 7.85 -9.67 -3.55
CA ALA A 23 9.26 -9.53 -3.93
C ALA A 23 10.14 -9.11 -2.74
N LEU A 24 9.61 -8.29 -1.83
CA LEU A 24 10.36 -7.67 -0.74
C LEU A 24 10.28 -8.44 0.60
N GLY A 25 9.49 -9.50 0.65
CA GLY A 25 9.18 -10.25 1.87
C GLY A 25 8.05 -9.63 2.69
N HIS A 26 7.51 -10.44 3.61
CA HIS A 26 6.35 -10.09 4.44
C HIS A 26 6.58 -10.39 5.93
N PRO A 27 7.45 -9.62 6.63
CA PRO A 27 7.49 -9.65 8.08
C PRO A 27 6.14 -9.15 8.62
N ILE A 28 5.32 -10.07 9.15
CA ILE A 28 3.88 -9.86 9.41
C ILE A 28 3.62 -8.58 10.23
N GLY A 29 4.27 -8.46 11.38
CA GLY A 29 4.09 -7.29 12.27
C GLY A 29 4.68 -5.97 11.74
N MET A 30 5.60 -6.01 10.77
CA MET A 30 6.26 -4.81 10.22
C MET A 30 5.61 -4.32 8.93
N SER A 31 4.91 -5.17 8.20
CA SER A 31 4.50 -4.86 6.83
C SER A 31 3.56 -3.66 6.73
N GLY A 32 2.70 -3.42 7.73
CA GLY A 32 1.84 -2.24 7.80
C GLY A 32 2.64 -0.93 7.83
N ILE A 33 3.58 -0.79 8.76
CA ILE A 33 4.42 0.43 8.82
C ILE A 33 5.35 0.52 7.61
N ARG A 34 5.88 -0.61 7.11
CA ARG A 34 6.74 -0.63 5.91
C ARG A 34 6.05 -0.05 4.68
N ILE A 35 4.78 -0.41 4.41
CA ILE A 35 4.07 0.11 3.23
C ILE A 35 3.74 1.59 3.36
N VAL A 36 3.38 2.06 4.57
CA VAL A 36 3.17 3.49 4.84
C VAL A 36 4.47 4.26 4.62
N THR A 37 5.57 3.80 5.21
CA THR A 37 6.90 4.40 5.02
C THR A 37 7.31 4.43 3.56
N THR A 38 7.09 3.34 2.83
CA THR A 38 7.39 3.27 1.39
C THR A 38 6.56 4.28 0.59
N LEU A 39 5.27 4.40 0.90
CA LEU A 39 4.35 5.32 0.24
C LEU A 39 4.74 6.79 0.48
N VAL A 40 4.97 7.20 1.73
CA VAL A 40 5.29 8.60 2.04
C VAL A 40 6.59 9.07 1.40
N HIS A 41 7.56 8.17 1.17
CA HIS A 41 8.81 8.48 0.47
C HIS A 41 8.66 8.50 -1.06
N GLN A 42 7.57 7.98 -1.60
CA GLN A 42 7.29 7.99 -3.04
C GLN A 42 6.43 9.16 -3.48
N LEU A 43 5.57 9.68 -2.59
CA LEU A 43 4.72 10.83 -2.89
C LEU A 43 5.53 12.12 -2.98
N ASN A 44 5.17 12.97 -3.94
CA ASN A 44 5.62 14.36 -4.01
C ASN A 44 4.78 15.24 -3.06
N PRO A 45 5.30 16.39 -2.60
CA PRO A 45 4.52 17.35 -1.81
C PRO A 45 3.20 17.70 -2.49
N GLY A 46 2.11 17.69 -1.71
CA GLY A 46 0.73 17.89 -2.17
C GLY A 46 0.02 16.62 -2.65
N GLU A 47 0.73 15.54 -2.98
CA GLU A 47 0.12 14.30 -3.44
C GLU A 47 -0.52 13.50 -2.30
N TYR A 48 -1.60 12.80 -2.64
CA TYR A 48 -2.30 11.88 -1.76
C TYR A 48 -1.96 10.44 -2.12
N GLY A 49 -1.85 9.60 -1.10
CA GLY A 49 -1.68 8.17 -1.28
C GLY A 49 -2.44 7.38 -0.23
N VAL A 50 -2.78 6.14 -0.57
CA VAL A 50 -3.44 5.19 0.33
C VAL A 50 -2.57 3.97 0.52
N ALA A 51 -2.28 3.63 1.78
CA ALA A 51 -1.69 2.35 2.16
C ALA A 51 -2.80 1.47 2.74
N ALA A 52 -2.94 0.25 2.22
CA ALA A 52 -3.94 -0.71 2.69
C ALA A 52 -3.30 -2.10 2.90
N ILE A 53 -3.71 -2.78 3.97
CA ILE A 53 -3.22 -4.12 4.33
C ILE A 53 -4.37 -4.99 4.84
N CYS A 54 -4.41 -6.25 4.42
CA CYS A 54 -5.31 -7.24 4.98
C CYS A 54 -4.63 -8.01 6.12
N ASN A 55 -5.43 -8.55 7.02
CA ASN A 55 -4.97 -9.34 8.15
C ASN A 55 -5.71 -10.69 8.19
N GLY A 56 -5.06 -11.71 8.73
CA GLY A 56 -5.73 -12.99 9.00
C GLY A 56 -6.93 -12.78 9.91
N GLY A 57 -8.05 -13.48 9.63
CA GLY A 57 -9.32 -13.26 10.34
C GLY A 57 -10.36 -12.47 9.53
N GLY A 58 -10.00 -12.00 8.33
CA GLY A 58 -10.96 -11.38 7.39
C GLY A 58 -11.06 -9.85 7.50
N GLU A 59 -10.10 -9.22 8.17
CA GLU A 59 -10.07 -7.77 8.36
C GLU A 59 -9.06 -7.09 7.42
N ALA A 60 -9.19 -5.78 7.30
CA ALA A 60 -8.22 -4.92 6.63
C ALA A 60 -8.17 -3.54 7.27
N THR A 61 -7.05 -2.85 7.09
CA THR A 61 -6.87 -1.47 7.53
C THR A 61 -6.32 -0.65 6.37
N ALA A 62 -6.82 0.58 6.22
CA ALA A 62 -6.36 1.53 5.23
C ALA A 62 -6.07 2.90 5.86
N VAL A 63 -5.06 3.59 5.37
CA VAL A 63 -4.68 4.94 5.80
C VAL A 63 -4.49 5.83 4.57
N LEU A 64 -5.15 6.98 4.57
CA LEU A 64 -4.92 8.07 3.61
C LEU A 64 -3.87 9.02 4.19
N VAL A 65 -2.86 9.34 3.40
CA VAL A 65 -1.84 10.34 3.75
C VAL A 65 -1.73 11.37 2.63
N GLN A 66 -1.43 12.60 3.01
CA GLN A 66 -0.95 13.63 2.09
C GLN A 66 0.51 13.90 2.42
N ARG A 67 1.37 13.96 1.41
CA ARG A 67 2.73 14.43 1.61
C ARG A 67 2.71 15.95 1.76
N VAL A 68 3.16 16.44 2.91
CA VAL A 68 3.39 17.88 3.15
C VAL A 68 4.67 18.36 2.49
#